data_AF-A0A9Q0ZGM9-F1
#
_entry.id   AF-A0A9Q0ZGM9-F1
#
_cell.length_a   1.000
_cell.length_b   1.000
_cell.length_c   1.000
_cell.angle_alpha   90.00
_cell.angle_beta   90.00
_cell.angle_gamma   90.00
#
_symmetry.space_group_name_H-M   'P 1'
#
loop_
_entity.id
_entity.type
_entity.pdbx_description
1 polymer ?
#
loop_
_entity_poly.entity_id
_entity_poly.type
_entity_poly.pdbx_seq_one_letter_code
_entity_poly.pdbx_strand_id
1 'polypeptide(L)'
;MRDSSKTVRCLFCFMFIAELGASLNCTTSCGNRGVDIRFPFWIKDRQPDQCGYPGFALSCNERGDIVLQLPTAGKLQIEKIDYRNQLILASDPQGCLLRQHSNFNSSVFNLQFEKSKVNFTIFNCSLNNTRPLKWMAPCLSTAHYDVLAVDSELSIEDNESLLSCTKMYDLPVPHDIRLSWSSPNCGSCEATGKQCRLRKNSITELETECYGWHRQDKGTWKKRLAIGVTTGSILFAILVIAVYHIYSFRKSEEEYQAKVESSTIPKKTNASILRKHLHQELAAISETE
;
A
#
# COMPACT_ATOMS: atom_id res chain seq x y z
N MET A 1 -24.20 -29.27 25.32
CA MET A 1 -22.79 -28.85 25.18
C MET A 1 -22.10 -29.34 23.89
N ARG A 2 -22.80 -29.44 22.74
CA ARG A 2 -22.20 -29.91 21.46
C ARG A 2 -22.18 -28.84 20.36
N ASP A 3 -22.82 -27.69 20.56
CA ASP A 3 -22.91 -26.61 19.56
C ASP A 3 -21.80 -25.55 19.67
N SER A 4 -21.19 -25.38 20.85
CA SER A 4 -20.14 -24.37 21.04
C SER A 4 -18.84 -24.68 20.26
N SER A 5 -18.58 -25.96 19.96
CA SER A 5 -17.36 -26.41 19.26
C SER A 5 -17.34 -26.05 17.77
N LYS A 6 -18.51 -25.93 17.11
CA LYS A 6 -18.59 -25.61 15.68
C LYS A 6 -18.43 -24.11 15.41
N THR A 7 -19.00 -23.28 16.29
CA THR A 7 -18.88 -21.81 16.21
C THR A 7 -17.46 -21.34 16.48
N VAL A 8 -16.75 -21.98 17.43
CA VAL A 8 -15.33 -21.72 17.70
C VAL A 8 -14.45 -22.13 16.51
N ARG A 9 -14.74 -23.24 15.82
CA ARG A 9 -14.04 -23.64 14.59
C ARG A 9 -14.23 -22.65 13.44
N CYS A 10 -15.42 -22.09 13.27
CA CYS A 10 -15.67 -21.06 12.25
C CYS A 10 -14.93 -19.74 12.54
N LEU A 11 -14.90 -19.31 13.81
CA LEU A 11 -14.13 -18.13 14.23
C LEU A 11 -12.63 -18.32 13.99
N PHE A 12 -12.11 -19.52 14.27
CA PHE A 12 -10.71 -19.85 14.00
C PHE A 12 -10.38 -19.85 12.50
N CYS A 13 -11.28 -20.34 11.63
CA CYS A 13 -11.13 -20.25 10.18
C CYS A 13 -11.20 -18.80 9.65
N PHE A 14 -12.05 -17.94 10.23
CA PHE A 14 -12.11 -16.53 9.85
C PHE A 14 -10.85 -15.76 10.24
N MET A 15 -10.25 -16.07 11.39
CA MET A 15 -8.96 -15.49 11.80
C MET A 15 -7.81 -15.92 10.89
N PHE A 16 -7.78 -17.19 10.45
CA PHE A 16 -6.77 -17.66 9.50
C PHE A 16 -6.89 -17.02 8.10
N ILE A 17 -8.10 -16.68 7.65
CA ILE A 17 -8.30 -15.94 6.40
C ILE A 17 -7.83 -14.48 6.52
N ALA A 18 -7.88 -13.90 7.72
CA ALA A 18 -7.41 -12.53 7.96
C ALA A 18 -5.88 -12.40 7.93
N GLU A 19 -5.13 -13.42 8.35
CA GLU A 19 -3.65 -13.39 8.33
C GLU A 19 -3.03 -13.65 6.95
N LEU A 20 -3.70 -14.37 6.06
CA LEU A 20 -3.22 -14.64 4.70
C LEU A 20 -3.41 -13.46 3.72
N GLY A 21 -4.13 -12.40 4.15
CA GLY A 21 -4.55 -11.28 3.31
C GLY A 21 -3.76 -9.99 3.49
N ALA A 22 -2.69 -9.95 4.29
CA ALA A 22 -1.84 -8.77 4.42
C ALA A 22 -1.00 -8.58 3.14
N SER A 23 -1.59 -7.95 2.12
CA SER A 23 -0.82 -7.51 0.95
C SER A 23 0.22 -6.49 1.41
N LEU A 24 1.50 -6.83 1.31
CA LEU A 24 2.60 -5.92 1.61
C LEU A 24 2.45 -4.65 0.75
N ASN A 25 2.18 -3.51 1.39
CA ASN A 25 2.04 -2.25 0.69
C ASN A 25 3.43 -1.62 0.49
N CYS A 26 3.95 -1.77 -0.72
CA CYS A 26 5.25 -1.21 -1.11
C CYS A 26 5.15 0.21 -1.70
N THR A 27 4.03 0.91 -1.50
CA THR A 27 3.89 2.31 -1.91
C THR A 27 4.22 3.23 -0.74
N THR A 28 5.16 4.15 -0.93
CA THR A 28 5.55 5.17 0.06
C THR A 28 5.78 6.50 -0.63
N SER A 29 6.00 7.57 0.13
CA SER A 29 6.44 8.87 -0.39
C SER A 29 7.48 9.49 0.54
N CYS A 30 8.20 10.51 0.06
CA CYS A 30 8.98 11.40 0.92
C CYS A 30 8.14 12.65 1.23
N GLY A 31 7.92 12.91 2.52
CA GLY A 31 7.12 14.06 2.98
C GLY A 31 5.72 14.12 2.36
N ASN A 32 5.19 15.33 2.23
CA ASN A 32 3.82 15.59 1.74
C ASN A 32 3.75 16.02 0.26
N ARG A 33 4.79 15.71 -0.53
CA ARG A 33 4.89 16.20 -1.93
C ARG A 33 4.06 15.43 -2.95
N GLY A 34 3.47 14.30 -2.55
CA GLY A 34 2.55 13.54 -3.40
C GLY A 34 3.21 12.78 -4.56
N VAL A 35 4.53 12.56 -4.53
CA VAL A 35 5.21 11.65 -5.47
C VAL A 35 5.26 10.26 -4.84
N ASP A 36 4.47 9.34 -5.39
CA ASP A 36 4.42 7.95 -4.95
C ASP A 36 5.65 7.17 -5.45
N ILE A 37 6.38 6.60 -4.50
CA ILE A 37 7.51 5.70 -4.69
C ILE A 37 6.96 4.27 -4.63
N ARG A 38 7.09 3.59 -5.75
CA ARG A 38 6.60 2.23 -6.02
C ARG A 38 7.72 1.46 -6.70
N PHE A 39 7.59 0.14 -6.71
CA PHE A 39 8.47 -0.74 -7.47
C PHE A 39 8.65 -0.22 -8.92
N PRO A 40 9.88 -0.18 -9.48
CA PRO A 40 11.11 -0.80 -8.96
C PRO A 40 11.84 -0.01 -7.87
N PHE A 41 11.44 1.24 -7.65
CA PHE A 41 12.06 2.09 -6.64
C PHE A 41 11.58 1.75 -5.24
N TRP A 42 12.47 2.00 -4.29
CA TRP A 42 12.20 1.75 -2.89
C TRP A 42 13.10 2.62 -2.02
N ILE A 43 12.65 2.94 -0.81
CA ILE A 43 13.46 3.68 0.15
C ILE A 43 14.23 2.71 1.02
N LYS A 44 15.56 2.76 0.89
CA LYS A 44 16.48 2.01 1.75
C LYS A 44 16.17 2.36 3.21
N ASP A 45 16.14 1.35 4.08
CA ASP A 45 15.88 1.46 5.52
C ASP A 45 14.43 1.81 5.94
N ARG A 46 13.50 2.05 5.00
CA ARG A 46 12.07 2.24 5.31
C ARG A 46 11.15 1.13 4.80
N GLN A 47 11.54 0.48 3.71
CA GLN A 47 10.75 -0.59 3.08
C GLN A 47 11.51 -1.91 3.14
N PRO A 48 10.82 -3.06 3.25
CA PRO A 48 11.46 -4.36 3.11
C PRO A 48 12.14 -4.51 1.75
N ASP A 49 13.23 -5.27 1.68
CA ASP A 49 13.99 -5.48 0.43
C ASP A 49 13.13 -6.02 -0.73
N GLN A 50 12.05 -6.74 -0.39
CA GLN A 50 11.07 -7.30 -1.32
C GLN A 50 10.28 -6.24 -2.10
N CYS A 51 10.28 -4.97 -1.64
CA CYS A 51 9.57 -3.87 -2.28
C CYS A 51 10.37 -3.22 -3.42
N GLY A 52 11.65 -3.57 -3.56
CA GLY A 52 12.58 -2.87 -4.42
C GLY A 52 13.24 -3.77 -5.45
N TYR A 53 13.68 -3.17 -6.56
CA TYR A 53 14.63 -3.83 -7.46
C TYR A 53 16.07 -3.46 -7.06
N PRO A 54 17.03 -4.40 -7.10
CA PRO A 54 18.44 -4.10 -6.87
C PRO A 54 18.94 -2.97 -7.78
N GLY A 55 19.64 -1.98 -7.20
CA GLY A 55 20.12 -0.80 -7.94
C GLY A 55 19.12 0.35 -8.07
N PHE A 56 17.87 0.18 -7.63
CA PHE A 56 16.83 1.23 -7.64
C PHE A 56 16.54 1.84 -6.26
N ALA A 57 17.48 1.70 -5.33
CA ALA A 57 17.35 2.25 -3.99
C ALA A 57 17.38 3.79 -4.03
N LEU A 58 16.41 4.40 -3.37
CA LEU A 58 16.27 5.84 -3.17
C LEU A 58 16.41 6.17 -1.68
N SER A 59 16.55 7.45 -1.39
CA SER A 59 16.56 7.97 -0.01
C SER A 59 15.67 9.22 0.08
N CYS A 60 15.22 9.55 1.29
CA CYS A 60 14.58 10.84 1.56
C CYS A 60 15.58 11.73 2.30
N ASN A 61 15.72 12.99 1.91
CA ASN A 61 16.48 13.95 2.71
C ASN A 61 15.61 14.57 3.83
N GLU A 62 16.23 15.41 4.66
CA GLU A 62 15.57 16.10 5.79
C GLU A 62 14.43 17.03 5.36
N ARG A 63 14.49 17.56 4.13
CA ARG A 63 13.43 18.41 3.54
C ARG A 63 12.27 17.61 2.95
N GLY A 64 12.34 16.28 3.01
CA GLY A 64 11.37 15.39 2.39
C GLY A 64 11.50 15.31 0.86
N ASP A 65 12.63 15.70 0.28
CA ASP A 65 12.94 15.46 -1.13
C ASP A 65 13.30 13.98 -1.36
N ILE A 66 12.92 13.44 -2.52
CA ILE A 66 13.38 12.13 -2.98
C ILE A 66 14.78 12.31 -3.59
N VAL A 67 15.73 11.51 -3.15
CA VAL A 67 17.13 11.59 -3.58
C VAL A 67 17.57 10.27 -4.20
N LEU A 68 18.07 10.36 -5.43
CA LEU A 68 18.76 9.30 -6.13
C LEU A 68 20.27 9.50 -5.98
N GLN A 69 20.95 8.52 -5.38
CA GLN A 69 22.40 8.50 -5.33
C GLN A 69 22.96 7.79 -6.55
N LEU A 70 23.81 8.48 -7.30
CA LEU A 70 24.55 7.92 -8.41
C LEU A 70 25.98 7.59 -7.95
N PRO A 71 26.55 6.41 -8.32
CA PRO A 71 27.87 5.97 -7.86
C PRO A 71 29.02 6.93 -8.17
N THR A 72 28.91 7.74 -9.22
CA THR A 72 29.97 8.67 -9.66
C THR A 72 29.50 10.11 -9.82
N ALA A 73 28.20 10.32 -10.07
CA ALA A 73 27.64 11.60 -10.47
C ALA A 73 27.03 12.40 -9.30
N GLY A 74 27.14 11.88 -8.07
CA GLY A 74 26.60 12.53 -6.89
C GLY A 74 25.11 12.27 -6.66
N LYS A 75 24.44 13.21 -6.01
CA LYS A 75 23.04 13.11 -5.57
C LYS A 75 22.14 13.91 -6.49
N LEU A 76 21.10 13.29 -7.01
CA LEU A 76 20.04 13.96 -7.77
C LEU A 76 18.77 14.02 -6.95
N GLN A 77 18.07 15.15 -7.07
CA GLN A 77 16.76 15.33 -6.51
C GLN A 77 15.72 14.88 -7.54
N ILE A 78 14.92 13.87 -7.22
CA ILE A 78 13.83 13.42 -8.09
C ILE A 78 12.64 14.37 -7.94
N GLU A 79 12.15 14.87 -9.06
CA GLU A 79 10.96 15.71 -9.14
C GLU A 79 9.73 14.90 -9.54
N LYS A 80 9.90 14.00 -10.50
CA LYS A 80 8.81 13.15 -11.01
C LYS A 80 9.33 11.80 -11.47
N ILE A 81 8.50 10.77 -11.25
CA ILE A 81 8.73 9.42 -11.77
C ILE A 81 7.55 9.05 -12.68
N ASP A 82 7.84 8.82 -13.96
CA ASP A 82 6.90 8.27 -14.92
C ASP A 82 7.16 6.78 -15.09
N TYR A 83 6.37 5.97 -14.39
CA TYR A 83 6.50 4.51 -14.41
C TYR A 83 6.07 3.90 -15.75
N ARG A 84 5.16 4.55 -16.48
CA ARG A 84 4.65 4.06 -17.77
C ARG A 84 5.71 4.20 -18.85
N ASN A 85 6.38 5.35 -18.90
CA ASN A 85 7.44 5.63 -19.87
C ASN A 85 8.84 5.26 -19.34
N GLN A 86 8.94 4.78 -18.10
CA GLN A 86 10.19 4.45 -17.41
C GLN A 86 11.20 5.60 -17.44
N LEU A 87 10.72 6.79 -17.05
CA LEU A 87 11.46 8.05 -17.08
C LEU A 87 11.43 8.73 -15.71
N ILE A 88 12.57 9.23 -15.26
CA ILE A 88 12.73 10.07 -14.08
C ILE A 88 13.05 11.48 -14.56
N LEU A 89 12.30 12.46 -14.07
CA LEU A 89 12.70 13.86 -14.13
C LEU A 89 13.37 14.23 -12.82
N ALA A 90 14.60 14.74 -12.92
CA ALA A 90 15.41 15.10 -11.78
C ALA A 90 16.01 16.50 -11.94
N SER A 91 16.40 17.08 -10.81
CA SER A 91 17.22 18.28 -10.73
C SER A 91 18.52 18.00 -9.98
N ASP A 92 19.54 18.78 -10.35
CA ASP A 92 20.82 18.82 -9.67
C ASP A 92 21.00 20.20 -9.03
N PRO A 93 20.48 20.42 -7.81
CA PRO A 93 20.56 21.72 -7.15
C PRO A 93 22.00 22.15 -6.84
N GLN A 94 22.98 21.26 -6.94
CA GLN A 94 24.39 21.56 -6.70
C GLN A 94 25.16 21.83 -8.01
N GLY A 95 24.58 21.49 -9.18
CA GLY A 95 25.16 21.75 -10.50
C GLY A 95 26.42 20.92 -10.83
N CYS A 96 26.56 19.73 -10.24
CA CYS A 96 27.76 18.91 -10.28
C CYS A 96 27.80 17.90 -11.42
N LEU A 97 26.64 17.45 -11.90
CA LEU A 97 26.53 16.53 -13.03
C LEU A 97 27.26 17.05 -14.26
N LEU A 98 27.20 18.37 -14.43
CA LEU A 98 27.75 19.11 -15.56
C LEU A 98 29.28 19.09 -15.66
N ARG A 99 29.97 18.89 -14.54
CA ARG A 99 31.43 18.79 -14.51
C ARG A 99 31.91 17.49 -15.16
N GLN A 100 31.08 16.48 -15.20
CA GLN A 100 31.43 15.14 -15.67
C GLN A 100 31.15 15.04 -17.17
N HIS A 101 31.93 15.79 -17.96
CA HIS A 101 31.86 15.92 -19.41
C HIS A 101 31.95 14.61 -20.22
N SER A 102 32.15 13.47 -19.58
CA SER A 102 32.27 12.19 -20.29
C SER A 102 31.97 11.02 -19.36
N ASN A 103 31.08 10.16 -19.86
CA ASN A 103 30.89 8.77 -19.43
C ASN A 103 30.32 8.57 -18.03
N PHE A 104 29.10 9.08 -17.80
CA PHE A 104 28.24 8.39 -16.85
C PHE A 104 27.86 7.03 -17.45
N ASN A 105 28.46 5.97 -16.92
CA ASN A 105 28.09 4.60 -17.25
C ASN A 105 27.40 3.99 -16.02
N SER A 106 26.09 4.19 -15.91
CA SER A 106 25.28 3.33 -15.05
C SER A 106 24.72 2.21 -15.91
N SER A 107 24.92 0.97 -15.47
CA SER A 107 24.29 -0.20 -16.07
C SER A 107 22.77 -0.20 -15.90
N VAL A 108 22.24 0.64 -14.99
CA VAL A 108 20.82 0.68 -14.61
C VAL A 108 20.09 1.86 -15.26
N PHE A 109 20.71 3.03 -15.28
CA PHE A 109 20.09 4.28 -15.74
C PHE A 109 20.82 4.83 -16.96
N ASN A 110 20.08 5.15 -18.01
CA ASN A 110 20.57 5.92 -19.13
C ASN A 110 20.31 7.41 -18.85
N LEU A 111 21.38 8.19 -18.72
CA LEU A 111 21.28 9.64 -18.58
C LEU A 111 21.09 10.29 -19.94
N GLN A 112 20.04 11.10 -20.05
CA GLN A 112 19.79 11.97 -21.18
C GLN A 112 19.71 13.40 -20.68
N PHE A 113 20.53 14.25 -21.28
CA PHE A 113 20.54 15.67 -21.03
C PHE A 113 19.82 16.36 -22.18
N GLU A 114 18.70 17.01 -21.90
CA GLU A 114 18.15 17.97 -22.85
C GLU A 114 18.99 19.25 -22.74
N LYS A 115 19.87 19.45 -23.72
CA LYS A 115 20.72 20.64 -23.77
C LYS A 115 19.83 21.87 -23.88
N SER A 116 20.07 22.85 -23.02
CA SER A 116 19.46 24.17 -23.21
C SER A 116 19.87 24.72 -24.58
N LYS A 117 18.98 25.53 -25.19
CA LYS A 117 19.35 26.35 -26.35
C LYS A 117 20.34 27.45 -25.99
N VAL A 118 20.45 27.74 -24.69
CA VAL A 118 21.23 28.82 -24.13
C VAL A 118 22.52 28.27 -23.55
N ASN A 119 23.64 28.87 -23.95
CA ASN A 119 24.94 28.56 -23.36
C ASN A 119 25.10 29.30 -22.04
N PHE A 120 25.82 28.70 -21.10
CA PHE A 120 26.21 29.37 -19.87
C PHE A 120 27.72 29.50 -19.83
N THR A 121 28.19 30.65 -19.36
CA THR A 121 29.59 30.93 -19.10
C THR A 121 29.87 30.67 -17.61
N ILE A 122 30.89 29.85 -17.34
CA ILE A 122 31.35 29.58 -15.98
C ILE A 122 32.41 30.60 -15.57
N PHE A 123 32.21 31.23 -14.41
CA PHE A 123 33.09 32.24 -13.85
C PHE A 123 33.63 31.81 -12.48
N ASN A 124 34.90 32.12 -12.22
CA ASN A 124 35.54 31.98 -10.92
C ASN A 124 35.64 33.36 -10.26
N CYS A 125 35.00 33.53 -9.11
CA CYS A 125 34.90 34.80 -8.38
C CYS A 125 35.58 34.71 -7.02
N SER A 126 36.23 35.78 -6.60
CA SER A 126 36.70 35.90 -5.21
C SER A 126 35.52 36.02 -4.23
N LEU A 127 35.71 35.52 -3.01
CA LEU A 127 34.69 35.51 -1.94
C LEU A 127 34.31 36.93 -1.52
N ASN A 128 33.29 37.50 -2.18
CA ASN A 128 32.61 38.71 -1.69
C ASN A 128 31.19 38.92 -2.24
N ASN A 129 30.60 37.91 -2.90
CA ASN A 129 29.32 38.10 -3.59
C ASN A 129 28.15 37.60 -2.75
N THR A 130 27.55 38.50 -1.97
CA THR A 130 26.22 38.34 -1.36
C THR A 130 25.15 38.25 -2.47
N ARG A 131 24.93 37.07 -3.05
CA ARG A 131 24.10 36.92 -4.26
C ARG A 131 23.17 35.71 -4.27
N PRO A 132 22.13 35.72 -5.15
CA PRO A 132 21.02 34.78 -5.08
C PRO A 132 21.45 33.37 -5.46
N LEU A 133 20.89 32.36 -4.78
CA LEU A 133 21.13 30.93 -5.01
C LEU A 133 20.94 30.45 -6.46
N LYS A 134 20.34 31.25 -7.36
CA LYS A 134 19.87 30.82 -8.68
C LYS A 134 20.99 30.54 -9.69
N TRP A 135 22.20 31.07 -9.48
CA TRP A 135 23.31 31.02 -10.45
C TRP A 135 24.61 30.46 -9.89
N MET A 136 24.55 29.88 -8.69
CA MET A 136 25.72 29.29 -8.05
C MET A 136 25.89 27.85 -8.54
N ALA A 137 27.14 27.43 -8.73
CA ALA A 137 27.50 26.02 -8.87
C ALA A 137 28.29 25.60 -7.62
N PRO A 138 27.61 25.31 -6.48
CA PRO A 138 28.27 25.14 -5.19
C PRO A 138 29.39 24.10 -5.19
N CYS A 139 29.27 23.01 -5.96
CA CYS A 139 30.31 21.99 -5.96
C CYS A 139 31.53 22.28 -6.82
N LEU A 140 31.51 23.34 -7.62
CA LEU A 140 32.72 23.89 -8.24
C LEU A 140 33.38 24.94 -7.35
N SER A 141 32.64 25.47 -6.37
CA SER A 141 33.10 26.45 -5.41
C SER A 141 33.97 25.77 -4.34
N THR A 142 34.91 26.51 -3.78
CA THR A 142 35.79 26.04 -2.70
C THR A 142 35.75 27.02 -1.52
N ALA A 143 36.49 26.72 -0.46
CA ALA A 143 36.64 27.64 0.66
C ALA A 143 37.31 28.98 0.31
N HIS A 144 37.85 29.14 -0.90
CA HIS A 144 38.60 30.33 -1.31
C HIS A 144 37.99 31.10 -2.50
N TYR A 145 37.06 30.49 -3.22
CA TYR A 145 36.43 31.11 -4.39
C TYR A 145 35.06 30.50 -4.69
N ASP A 146 34.18 31.33 -5.26
CA ASP A 146 32.85 30.95 -5.71
C ASP A 146 32.84 30.74 -7.22
N VAL A 147 32.08 29.74 -7.67
CA VAL A 147 31.88 29.49 -9.11
C VAL A 147 30.45 29.79 -9.49
N LEU A 148 30.29 30.68 -10.46
CA LEU A 148 29.00 31.14 -10.98
C LEU A 148 28.77 30.61 -12.39
N ALA A 149 27.55 30.20 -12.68
CA ALA A 149 27.08 29.88 -14.02
C ALA A 149 26.13 30.99 -14.48
N VAL A 150 26.57 31.78 -15.47
CA VAL A 150 25.81 32.91 -15.99
C VAL A 150 25.38 32.61 -17.41
N ASP A 151 24.12 32.87 -17.72
CA ASP A 151 23.58 32.78 -19.07
C ASP A 151 24.39 33.68 -20.00
N SER A 152 24.94 33.11 -21.09
CA SER A 152 25.79 33.81 -22.04
C SER A 152 25.04 34.89 -22.84
N GLU A 153 23.71 34.88 -22.87
CA GLU A 153 22.89 35.90 -23.53
C GLU A 153 22.57 37.09 -22.61
N LEU A 154 22.81 36.98 -21.30
CA LEU A 154 22.61 38.09 -20.37
C LEU A 154 23.74 39.11 -20.47
N SER A 155 23.38 40.40 -20.46
CA SER A 155 24.34 41.50 -20.49
C SER A 155 25.22 41.47 -19.23
N ILE A 156 26.53 41.61 -19.41
CA ILE A 156 27.50 41.72 -18.31
C ILE A 156 27.36 43.10 -17.62
N GLU A 157 26.77 44.08 -18.32
CA GLU A 157 26.60 45.46 -17.86
C GLU A 157 25.61 45.57 -16.68
N ASP A 158 24.68 44.64 -16.53
CA ASP A 158 23.76 44.59 -15.38
C ASP A 158 24.39 43.99 -14.10
N ASN A 159 25.68 43.61 -14.13
CA ASN A 159 26.28 42.76 -13.11
C ASN A 159 27.67 43.24 -12.63
N GLU A 160 27.69 44.29 -11.81
CA GLU A 160 28.85 44.80 -11.04
C GLU A 160 29.73 43.71 -10.38
N SER A 161 29.15 42.57 -10.02
CA SER A 161 29.90 41.47 -9.37
C SER A 161 30.72 40.60 -10.30
N LEU A 162 30.52 40.66 -11.63
CA LEU A 162 31.37 39.92 -12.58
C LEU A 162 32.72 40.61 -12.77
N LEU A 163 32.86 41.87 -12.34
CA LEU A 163 34.12 42.62 -12.39
C LEU A 163 35.24 41.97 -11.54
N SER A 164 34.87 41.22 -10.50
CA SER A 164 35.81 40.48 -9.63
C SER A 164 35.95 39.01 -10.01
N CYS A 165 35.44 38.61 -11.18
CA CYS A 165 35.40 37.23 -11.63
C CYS A 165 36.22 37.01 -12.91
N THR A 166 36.83 35.84 -13.02
CA THR A 166 37.58 35.41 -14.21
C THR A 166 36.78 34.35 -14.96
N LYS A 167 36.59 34.52 -16.27
CA LYS A 167 35.96 33.52 -17.13
C LYS A 167 36.80 32.24 -17.13
N MET A 168 36.17 31.10 -16.91
CA MET A 168 36.81 29.79 -16.97
C MET A 168 36.57 29.09 -18.32
N TYR A 169 35.31 28.74 -18.61
CA TYR A 169 34.90 28.01 -19.82
C TYR A 169 33.40 28.16 -20.06
N ASP A 170 32.96 27.92 -21.29
CA ASP A 170 31.55 27.90 -21.66
C ASP A 170 31.00 26.47 -21.60
N LEU A 171 29.79 26.32 -21.09
CA LEU A 171 29.14 25.03 -20.89
C LEU A 171 27.66 25.08 -21.30
N PRO A 172 27.18 24.18 -22.16
CA PRO A 172 25.75 24.01 -22.35
C PRO A 172 25.15 23.40 -21.07
N VAL A 173 24.47 24.21 -20.27
CA VAL A 173 23.75 23.71 -19.08
C VAL A 173 22.52 22.93 -19.55
N PRO A 174 22.33 21.67 -19.13
CA PRO A 174 21.10 20.95 -19.35
C PRO A 174 19.98 21.59 -18.54
N HIS A 175 18.88 21.87 -19.22
CA HIS A 175 17.70 22.46 -18.60
C HIS A 175 16.90 21.38 -17.84
N ASP A 176 16.87 20.16 -18.39
CA ASP A 176 16.16 19.02 -17.83
C ASP A 176 17.10 17.80 -17.74
N ILE A 177 17.24 17.23 -16.54
CA ILE A 177 17.95 15.97 -16.34
C ILE A 177 16.93 14.83 -16.40
N ARG A 178 17.04 14.01 -17.44
CA ARG A 178 16.17 12.86 -17.65
C ARG A 178 16.96 11.58 -17.48
N LEU A 179 16.46 10.68 -16.62
CA LEU A 179 17.01 9.34 -16.49
C LEU A 179 15.97 8.34 -17.00
N SER A 180 16.35 7.45 -17.90
CA SER A 180 15.50 6.32 -18.28
C SER A 180 16.09 5.00 -17.80
N TRP A 181 15.24 4.01 -17.55
CA TRP A 181 15.66 2.66 -17.21
C TRP A 181 14.92 1.65 -18.07
N SER A 182 15.60 0.58 -18.49
CA SER A 182 15.01 -0.48 -19.32
C SER A 182 14.59 -1.69 -18.49
N SER A 183 15.45 -2.13 -17.56
CA SER A 183 15.19 -3.27 -16.67
C SER A 183 15.04 -2.81 -15.22
N PRO A 184 13.98 -3.23 -14.49
CA PRO A 184 12.91 -4.09 -14.97
C PRO A 184 11.90 -3.34 -15.86
N ASN A 185 11.36 -4.03 -16.88
CA ASN A 185 10.35 -3.46 -17.78
C ASN A 185 8.97 -3.48 -17.13
N CYS A 186 8.64 -2.41 -16.42
CA CYS A 186 7.34 -2.22 -15.79
C CYS A 186 6.37 -1.38 -16.66
N GLY A 187 6.84 -0.78 -17.75
CA GLY A 187 6.03 0.11 -18.59
C GLY A 187 4.81 -0.59 -19.19
N SER A 188 4.94 -1.88 -19.55
CA SER A 188 3.82 -2.70 -20.05
C SER A 188 2.73 -2.90 -19.00
N CYS A 189 3.09 -3.19 -17.75
CA CYS A 189 2.12 -3.32 -16.65
C CYS A 189 1.36 -2.00 -16.43
N GLU A 190 2.10 -0.89 -16.34
CA GLU A 190 1.53 0.44 -16.09
C GLU A 190 0.62 0.90 -17.25
N ALA A 191 0.97 0.57 -18.50
CA ALA A 191 0.13 0.84 -19.67
C ALA A 191 -1.22 0.09 -19.61
N THR A 192 -1.26 -1.09 -18.98
CA THR A 192 -2.50 -1.84 -18.72
C THR A 192 -3.21 -1.43 -17.42
N GLY A 193 -2.68 -0.42 -16.71
CA GLY A 193 -3.21 0.02 -15.42
C GLY A 193 -2.94 -0.95 -14.28
N LYS A 194 -1.93 -1.83 -14.39
CA LYS A 194 -1.51 -2.77 -13.34
C LYS A 194 -0.21 -2.30 -12.67
N GLN A 195 0.10 -2.84 -11.51
CA GLN A 195 1.35 -2.58 -10.80
C GLN A 195 2.39 -3.66 -11.11
N CYS A 196 3.66 -3.31 -11.00
CA CYS A 196 4.78 -4.20 -11.25
C CYS A 196 5.40 -4.65 -9.91
N ARG A 197 5.84 -5.91 -9.78
CA ARG A 197 6.56 -6.41 -8.59
C ARG A 197 7.57 -7.48 -8.94
N LEU A 198 8.49 -7.77 -8.02
CA LEU A 198 9.32 -8.97 -8.10
C LEU A 198 8.48 -10.23 -7.99
N ARG A 199 8.81 -11.21 -8.82
CA ARG A 199 8.23 -12.54 -8.77
C ARG A 199 8.82 -13.31 -7.59
N LYS A 200 7.97 -13.94 -6.78
CA LYS A 200 8.39 -14.61 -5.53
C LYS A 200 9.25 -15.88 -5.73
N ASN A 201 9.14 -16.53 -6.90
CA ASN A 201 9.71 -17.86 -7.15
C ASN A 201 10.95 -17.84 -8.06
N SER A 202 11.55 -16.69 -8.32
CA SER A 202 12.66 -16.60 -9.27
C SER A 202 13.99 -16.84 -8.57
N ILE A 203 14.57 -18.02 -8.83
CA ILE A 203 15.78 -18.54 -8.16
C ILE A 203 17.06 -18.08 -8.90
N THR A 204 16.96 -17.65 -10.17
CA THR A 204 18.13 -17.39 -11.04
C THR A 204 18.11 -16.05 -11.77
N GLU A 205 16.95 -15.46 -12.05
CA GLU A 205 16.82 -14.13 -12.67
C GLU A 205 15.84 -13.26 -11.87
N LEU A 206 16.14 -11.98 -11.70
CA LEU A 206 15.24 -11.01 -11.06
C LEU A 206 14.06 -10.70 -11.99
N GLU A 207 13.14 -11.66 -12.13
CA GLU A 207 11.94 -11.53 -12.96
C GLU A 207 10.87 -10.67 -12.27
N THR A 208 10.08 -9.97 -13.08
CA THR A 208 8.97 -9.15 -12.62
C THR A 208 7.64 -9.64 -13.20
N GLU A 209 6.57 -9.38 -12.48
CA GLU A 209 5.20 -9.71 -12.92
C GLU A 209 4.25 -8.54 -12.67
N CYS A 210 3.21 -8.45 -13.52
CA CYS A 210 2.13 -7.51 -13.32
C CYS A 210 1.12 -8.05 -12.31
N TYR A 211 0.74 -7.26 -11.33
CA TYR A 211 -0.23 -7.62 -10.32
C TYR A 211 -1.21 -6.47 -10.05
N GLY A 212 -2.40 -6.85 -9.56
CA GLY A 212 -3.41 -5.90 -9.13
C GLY A 212 -3.85 -4.92 -10.21
N TRP A 213 -4.57 -3.89 -9.78
CA TRP A 213 -4.96 -2.75 -10.61
C TRP A 213 -4.60 -1.48 -9.86
N HIS A 214 -4.09 -0.50 -10.61
CA HIS A 214 -3.80 0.82 -10.10
C HIS A 214 -5.11 1.56 -9.81
N ARG A 215 -5.43 1.73 -8.52
CA ARG A 215 -6.63 2.46 -8.06
C ARG A 215 -6.45 3.98 -8.19
N GLN A 216 -6.08 4.49 -9.35
CA GLN A 216 -6.15 5.94 -9.60
C GLN A 216 -7.55 6.39 -10.07
N ASP A 217 -8.40 5.49 -10.58
CA ASP A 217 -9.81 5.78 -10.83
C ASP A 217 -10.65 5.74 -9.54
N LYS A 218 -10.55 6.80 -8.75
CA LYS A 218 -11.41 7.03 -7.57
C LYS A 218 -12.88 7.33 -7.93
N GLY A 219 -13.25 7.38 -9.21
CA GLY A 219 -14.59 7.74 -9.67
C GLY A 219 -15.62 6.60 -9.72
N THR A 220 -15.21 5.35 -9.97
CA THR A 220 -16.17 4.32 -10.47
C THR A 220 -16.15 2.98 -9.73
N TRP A 221 -15.15 2.68 -8.89
CA TRP A 221 -15.04 1.35 -8.25
C TRP A 221 -15.80 1.18 -6.92
N LYS A 222 -16.26 2.26 -6.27
CA LYS A 222 -17.04 2.13 -5.02
C LYS A 222 -18.39 1.40 -5.20
N LYS A 223 -18.86 1.17 -6.43
CA LYS A 223 -20.16 0.53 -6.71
C LYS A 223 -20.10 -0.99 -6.96
N ARG A 224 -18.93 -1.61 -7.19
CA ARG A 224 -18.86 -3.02 -7.64
C ARG A 224 -18.35 -4.05 -6.62
N LEU A 225 -17.86 -3.64 -5.44
CA LEU A 225 -17.51 -4.59 -4.36
C LEU A 225 -18.57 -4.71 -3.24
N ALA A 226 -19.65 -3.92 -3.30
CA ALA A 226 -20.74 -3.99 -2.32
C ALA A 226 -21.80 -5.07 -2.64
N ILE A 227 -21.79 -5.66 -3.85
CA ILE A 227 -22.85 -6.58 -4.32
C ILE A 227 -22.53 -8.06 -4.02
N GLY A 228 -21.28 -8.41 -3.70
CA GLY A 228 -20.90 -9.81 -3.40
C GLY A 228 -20.91 -10.19 -1.92
N VAL A 229 -20.62 -9.23 -1.03
CA VAL A 229 -20.49 -9.47 0.42
C VAL A 229 -21.82 -9.28 1.17
N THR A 230 -22.72 -8.46 0.63
CA THR A 230 -24.04 -8.20 1.23
C THR A 230 -25.01 -9.36 1.07
N THR A 231 -24.97 -10.08 -0.06
CA THR A 231 -25.93 -11.15 -0.37
C THR A 231 -25.74 -12.38 0.52
N GLY A 232 -24.48 -12.77 0.79
CA GLY A 232 -24.20 -13.92 1.66
C GLY A 232 -24.56 -13.69 3.12
N SER A 233 -24.37 -12.47 3.62
CA SER A 233 -24.68 -12.11 5.00
C SER A 233 -26.19 -12.05 5.26
N ILE A 234 -26.96 -11.55 4.28
CA ILE A 234 -28.43 -11.53 4.34
C ILE A 234 -28.99 -12.96 4.27
N LEU A 235 -28.49 -13.81 3.37
CA LEU A 235 -28.92 -15.21 3.27
C LEU A 235 -28.62 -16.00 4.55
N PHE A 236 -27.46 -15.78 5.17
CA PHE A 236 -27.12 -16.41 6.44
C PHE A 236 -28.04 -15.94 7.58
N ALA A 237 -28.33 -14.63 7.66
CA ALA A 237 -29.25 -14.10 8.66
C ALA A 237 -30.67 -14.67 8.51
N ILE A 238 -31.19 -14.77 7.28
CA ILE A 238 -32.50 -15.38 7.01
C ILE A 238 -32.52 -16.85 7.45
N LEU A 239 -31.45 -17.60 7.20
CA LEU A 239 -31.35 -19.01 7.57
C LEU A 239 -31.34 -19.20 9.09
N VAL A 240 -30.64 -18.33 9.83
CA VAL A 240 -30.64 -18.32 11.30
C VAL A 240 -32.04 -18.00 11.86
N ILE A 241 -32.72 -17.01 11.28
CA ILE A 241 -34.08 -16.61 11.70
C ILE A 241 -35.06 -17.77 11.44
N ALA A 242 -35.00 -18.42 10.28
CA ALA A 242 -35.85 -19.56 9.96
C ALA A 242 -35.64 -20.73 10.94
N VAL A 243 -34.40 -21.06 11.26
CA VAL A 243 -34.07 -22.11 12.25
C VAL A 243 -34.58 -21.73 13.64
N TYR A 244 -34.45 -20.46 14.03
CA TYR A 244 -34.97 -19.97 15.31
C TYR A 244 -36.49 -20.06 15.41
N HIS A 245 -37.22 -19.73 14.34
CA HIS A 245 -38.68 -19.88 14.31
C HIS A 245 -39.12 -21.34 14.37
N ILE A 246 -38.43 -22.25 13.67
CA ILE A 246 -38.71 -23.69 13.74
C ILE A 246 -38.43 -24.23 15.14
N TYR A 247 -37.31 -23.83 15.75
CA TYR A 247 -36.96 -24.23 17.11
C TYR A 247 -37.97 -23.71 18.14
N SER A 248 -38.35 -22.44 18.06
CA SER A 248 -39.31 -21.83 19.00
C SER A 248 -40.73 -22.39 18.84
N PHE A 249 -41.14 -22.72 17.62
CA PHE A 249 -42.41 -23.41 17.36
C PHE A 249 -42.44 -24.82 17.96
N ARG A 250 -41.36 -25.60 17.76
CA ARG A 250 -41.26 -26.93 18.38
C ARG A 250 -41.24 -26.86 19.90
N LYS A 251 -40.51 -25.88 20.45
CA LYS A 251 -40.45 -25.66 21.90
C LYS A 251 -41.82 -25.29 22.47
N SER A 252 -42.58 -24.43 21.80
CA SER A 252 -43.93 -24.09 22.26
C SER A 252 -44.86 -25.29 22.21
N GLU A 253 -44.77 -26.13 21.18
CA GLU A 253 -45.54 -27.38 21.06
C GLU A 253 -45.23 -28.37 22.21
N GLU A 254 -43.95 -28.53 22.56
CA GLU A 254 -43.53 -29.32 23.73
C GLU A 254 -44.09 -28.74 25.04
N GLU A 255 -44.10 -27.41 25.20
CA GLU A 255 -44.69 -26.74 26.37
C GLU A 255 -46.23 -26.86 26.43
N TYR A 256 -46.93 -26.83 25.28
CA TYR A 256 -48.38 -27.05 25.21
C TYR A 256 -48.75 -28.50 25.52
N GLN A 257 -48.01 -29.48 24.97
CA GLN A 257 -48.24 -30.91 25.27
C GLN A 257 -47.97 -31.21 26.74
N ALA A 258 -46.89 -30.68 27.32
CA ALA A 258 -46.62 -30.82 28.75
C ALA A 258 -47.74 -30.21 29.62
N LYS A 259 -48.33 -29.09 29.20
CA LYS A 259 -49.48 -28.48 29.89
C LYS A 259 -50.73 -29.34 29.79
N VAL A 260 -51.02 -29.93 28.64
CA VAL A 260 -52.17 -30.82 28.43
C VAL A 260 -52.01 -32.12 29.23
N GLU A 261 -50.84 -32.73 29.24
CA GLU A 261 -50.55 -33.94 30.04
C GLU A 261 -50.64 -33.65 31.55
N SER A 262 -50.11 -32.51 32.01
CA SER A 262 -50.23 -32.09 33.42
C SER A 262 -51.68 -31.81 33.85
N SER A 263 -52.55 -31.44 32.91
CA SER A 263 -53.97 -31.14 33.16
C SER A 263 -54.87 -32.38 33.05
N THR A 264 -54.38 -33.49 32.50
CA THR A 264 -55.19 -34.69 32.20
C THR A 264 -54.97 -35.85 33.20
N ILE A 265 -54.27 -35.66 34.31
CA ILE A 265 -54.17 -36.68 35.37
C ILE A 265 -54.81 -36.15 36.66
N PRO A 266 -56.04 -36.62 36.97
CA PRO A 266 -56.13 -37.61 38.03
C PRO A 266 -57.15 -38.71 37.72
N LYS A 267 -56.68 -39.97 37.65
CA LYS A 267 -57.47 -41.16 37.98
C LYS A 267 -56.55 -42.38 38.15
N LYS A 268 -55.74 -42.38 39.20
CA LYS A 268 -55.45 -43.62 39.93
C LYS A 268 -56.49 -43.74 41.04
N THR A 269 -57.72 -44.11 40.67
CA THR A 269 -58.68 -44.57 41.67
C THR A 269 -58.20 -45.94 42.11
N ASN A 270 -57.79 -45.99 43.37
CA ASN A 270 -57.29 -47.17 44.07
C ASN A 270 -58.25 -48.37 43.93
N ALA A 271 -57.91 -49.30 43.03
CA ALA A 271 -58.55 -50.63 42.96
C ALA A 271 -58.36 -51.46 44.26
N SER A 272 -57.55 -50.98 45.21
CA SER A 272 -57.39 -51.56 46.55
C SER A 272 -58.45 -51.10 47.56
N ILE A 273 -59.18 -50.00 47.32
CA ILE A 273 -60.22 -49.48 48.24
C ILE A 273 -61.59 -50.10 47.93
N LEU A 274 -61.92 -50.30 46.64
CA LEU A 274 -63.17 -50.96 46.24
C LEU A 274 -63.19 -52.45 46.65
N ARG A 275 -62.03 -53.12 46.66
CA ARG A 275 -61.90 -54.52 47.09
C ARG A 275 -62.04 -54.68 48.61
N LYS A 276 -61.70 -53.66 49.41
CA LYS A 276 -61.91 -53.66 50.87
C LYS A 276 -63.37 -53.43 51.24
N HIS A 277 -64.10 -52.56 50.53
CA HIS A 277 -65.53 -52.38 50.75
C HIS A 277 -66.38 -53.60 50.32
N LEU A 278 -66.01 -54.28 49.23
CA LEU A 278 -66.74 -55.47 48.76
C LEU A 278 -66.57 -56.68 49.71
N HIS A 279 -65.41 -56.82 50.36
CA HIS A 279 -65.20 -57.87 51.39
C HIS A 279 -65.90 -57.55 52.72
N GLN A 280 -66.11 -56.28 53.05
CA GLN A 280 -66.78 -55.88 54.29
C GLN A 280 -68.32 -56.01 54.19
N GLU A 281 -68.89 -55.84 53.00
CA GLU A 281 -70.32 -56.13 52.72
C GLU A 281 -70.62 -57.65 52.66
N LEU A 282 -69.70 -58.47 52.12
CA LEU A 282 -69.90 -59.92 52.06
C LEU A 282 -69.73 -60.64 53.41
N ALA A 283 -69.06 -60.03 54.39
CA ALA A 283 -68.95 -60.58 55.75
C ALA A 283 -70.17 -60.25 56.63
N ALA A 284 -70.98 -59.25 56.27
CA ALA A 284 -72.18 -58.87 57.03
C ALA A 284 -73.44 -59.69 56.64
N ILE A 285 -73.36 -60.53 55.60
CA ILE A 285 -74.49 -61.34 55.11
C ILE A 285 -74.43 -62.80 55.63
N SER A 286 -73.40 -63.19 56.39
CA SER A 286 -73.29 -64.55 56.97
C SER A 286 -73.61 -64.65 58.48
N GLU A 287 -74.16 -63.60 59.10
CA GLU A 287 -74.57 -63.59 60.52
C GLU A 287 -76.04 -63.20 60.76
N THR A 288 -76.90 -63.36 59.75
CA THR A 288 -78.36 -63.39 59.96
C THR A 288 -78.94 -64.63 59.29
N GLU A 289 -78.95 -65.69 60.09
CA GLU A 289 -79.95 -66.75 60.10
C GLU A 289 -81.37 -66.16 60.27
#